data_AF-A0A535AA04-F1
#
_entry.id   AF-A0A535AA04-F1
#
_cell.length_a   1.000
_cell.length_b   1.000
_cell.length_c   1.000
_cell.angle_alpha   90.00
_cell.angle_beta   90.00
_cell.angle_gamma   90.00
#
_symmetry.space_group_name_H-M   'P 1'
#
loop_
_entity.id
_entity.type
_entity.pdbx_description
1 polymer ?
#
loop_
_entity_poly.entity_id
_entity_poly.type
_entity_poly.pdbx_seq_one_letter_code
_entity_poly.pdbx_strand_id
1 'polypeptide(L)'
;MTVRDDTRMLERLERYAVDALSPDRAQMSRMRDAVVVAFVRQPTASLAAPRASKPWARGWSLAVALGLVLVASGVAAAESGPGQPLYGVRLAIASFTLPAHGAAREHGLAEQLDDRLSEADAAVRNGDGPAAQAALQAYLHTLTELERGNIDRSVRADLQHHLDVLRALIASAPSQATNGLQQAIDEAKQASHAAPKDPASNPPTATPRAHPSTAPSHRP
;
A
#
# COMPACT_ATOMS: atom_id res chain seq x y z
N MET A 1 1.53 42.42 18.14
CA MET A 1 2.36 41.25 17.79
C MET A 1 3.55 41.77 17.02
N THR A 2 4.75 41.57 17.55
CA THR A 2 5.95 42.27 17.08
C THR A 2 6.72 41.39 16.10
N VAL A 3 7.34 41.98 15.09
CA VAL A 3 8.21 41.32 14.06
C VAL A 3 9.26 40.35 14.65
N ARG A 4 9.56 40.50 15.94
CA ARG A 4 10.48 39.67 16.73
C ARG A 4 9.92 38.27 17.07
N ASP A 5 8.60 38.12 17.12
CA ASP A 5 7.94 36.86 17.42
C ASP A 5 7.91 35.95 16.18
N ASP A 6 7.72 36.54 14.99
CA ASP A 6 7.70 35.83 13.71
C ASP A 6 9.06 35.19 13.38
N THR A 7 10.16 35.88 13.69
CA THR A 7 11.52 35.36 13.45
C THR A 7 11.84 34.15 14.33
N ARG A 8 11.37 34.14 15.59
CA ARG A 8 11.53 32.97 16.48
C ARG A 8 10.68 31.77 16.06
N MET A 9 9.52 32.02 15.46
CA MET A 9 8.67 30.95 14.92
C MET A 9 9.32 30.30 13.70
N LEU A 10 9.86 31.11 12.78
CA LEU A 10 10.60 30.62 11.61
C LEU A 10 11.82 29.79 12.00
N GLU A 11 12.60 30.25 12.99
CA GLU A 11 13.79 29.52 13.46
C GLU A 11 13.42 28.18 14.13
N ARG A 12 12.26 28.08 14.78
CA ARG A 12 11.74 26.82 15.33
C ARG A 12 11.25 25.89 14.22
N LEU A 13 10.59 26.42 13.19
CA LEU A 13 10.12 25.63 12.05
C LEU A 13 11.29 25.08 11.23
N GLU A 14 12.33 25.88 11.01
CA GLU A 14 13.53 25.44 10.30
C GLU A 14 14.27 24.33 11.07
N ARG A 15 14.40 24.48 12.40
CA ARG A 15 14.99 23.44 13.26
C ARG A 15 14.16 22.17 13.29
N TYR A 16 12.84 22.29 13.31
CA TYR A 16 11.94 21.14 13.24
C TYR A 16 11.99 20.46 11.86
N ALA A 17 12.10 21.22 10.78
CA ALA A 17 12.24 20.66 9.44
C ALA A 17 13.55 19.88 9.29
N VAL A 18 14.67 20.38 9.83
CA VAL A 18 15.95 19.67 9.79
C VAL A 18 15.91 18.35 10.58
N ASP A 19 15.29 18.35 11.77
CA ASP A 19 15.19 17.15 12.61
C ASP A 19 14.11 16.16 12.13
N ALA A 20 13.01 16.64 11.54
CA ALA A 20 11.89 15.80 11.13
C ALA A 20 11.97 15.30 9.67
N LEU A 21 12.61 16.05 8.75
CA LEU A 21 12.70 15.69 7.32
C LEU A 21 14.03 15.02 6.93
N SER A 22 14.87 14.65 7.89
CA SER A 22 16.08 13.87 7.62
C SER A 22 15.82 12.39 7.96
N PRO A 23 15.19 11.59 7.07
CA PRO A 23 14.99 10.17 7.33
C PRO A 23 16.34 9.49 7.59
N ASP A 24 16.40 8.74 8.68
CA ASP A 24 17.59 8.01 9.10
C ASP A 24 18.14 7.16 7.94
N ARG A 25 19.46 7.13 7.75
CA ARG A 25 20.11 6.36 6.69
C ARG A 25 19.74 4.88 6.75
N ALA A 26 19.50 4.33 7.94
CA ALA A 26 19.05 2.96 8.09
C ALA A 26 17.56 2.75 7.74
N GLN A 27 16.70 3.78 7.84
CA GLN A 27 15.35 3.74 7.28
C GLN A 27 15.38 3.78 5.76
N MET A 28 16.18 4.68 5.18
CA MET A 28 16.38 4.78 3.74
C MET A 28 16.93 3.49 3.12
N SER A 29 17.88 2.81 3.80
CA SER A 29 18.38 1.49 3.38
C SER A 29 17.29 0.42 3.39
N ARG A 30 16.49 0.34 4.46
CA ARG A 30 15.39 -0.64 4.55
C ARG A 30 14.31 -0.41 3.50
N MET A 31 14.00 0.86 3.23
CA MET A 31 13.04 1.24 2.21
C MET A 31 13.55 0.90 0.80
N ARG A 32 14.84 1.13 0.54
CA ARG A 32 15.50 0.71 -0.70
C ARG A 32 15.47 -0.80 -0.89
N ASP A 33 15.79 -1.57 0.16
CA ASP A 33 15.77 -3.03 0.10
C ASP A 33 14.35 -3.57 -0.12
N ALA A 34 13.34 -2.96 0.50
CA ALA A 34 11.93 -3.31 0.28
C ALA A 34 11.48 -3.06 -1.16
N VAL A 35 11.85 -1.91 -1.75
CA VAL A 35 11.54 -1.58 -3.15
C VAL A 35 12.24 -2.53 -4.12
N VAL A 36 13.52 -2.84 -3.88
CA VAL A 36 14.27 -3.79 -4.71
C VAL A 36 13.66 -5.19 -4.65
N VAL A 37 13.26 -5.67 -3.46
CA VAL A 37 12.61 -6.98 -3.31
C VAL A 37 11.24 -7.02 -4.00
N ALA A 38 10.45 -5.95 -3.91
CA ALA A 38 9.17 -5.84 -4.60
C ALA A 38 9.34 -5.89 -6.12
N PHE A 39 10.33 -5.16 -6.65
CA PHE A 39 10.64 -5.14 -8.08
C PHE A 39 11.16 -6.48 -8.60
N VAL A 40 12.02 -7.16 -7.83
CA VAL A 40 12.57 -8.49 -8.20
C VAL A 40 11.49 -9.58 -8.16
N ARG A 41 10.44 -9.42 -7.34
CA ARG A 41 9.36 -10.41 -7.20
C ARG A 41 8.22 -10.26 -8.19
N GLN A 42 8.17 -9.19 -8.99
CA GLN A 42 7.18 -9.07 -10.06
C GLN A 42 7.57 -10.01 -11.21
N PRO A 43 6.85 -11.13 -11.45
CA PRO A 43 7.05 -11.88 -12.67
C PRO A 43 6.60 -10.97 -13.81
N THR A 44 7.56 -10.42 -14.55
CA THR A 44 7.28 -9.79 -15.84
C THR A 44 6.61 -10.85 -16.70
N ALA A 45 5.29 -10.73 -16.88
CA ALA A 45 4.57 -11.50 -17.89
C ALA A 45 5.31 -11.28 -19.21
N SER A 46 5.89 -12.37 -19.70
CA SER A 46 6.87 -12.42 -20.78
C SER A 46 6.29 -11.81 -22.07
N LEU A 47 6.66 -10.56 -22.38
CA LEU A 47 6.72 -10.11 -23.77
C LEU A 47 7.88 -10.87 -24.43
N ALA A 48 7.53 -11.91 -25.18
CA ALA A 48 8.49 -12.72 -25.92
C ALA A 48 9.22 -11.89 -26.98
N ALA A 49 10.55 -11.79 -26.88
CA ALA A 49 11.44 -11.32 -27.94
C ALA A 49 12.86 -11.93 -27.76
N PRO A 50 13.66 -12.04 -28.84
CA PRO A 50 14.47 -13.22 -29.11
C PRO A 50 15.83 -13.25 -28.39
N ARG A 51 16.33 -14.49 -28.23
CA ARG A 51 17.66 -14.83 -27.71
C ARG A 51 18.77 -14.30 -28.63
N ALA A 52 19.64 -13.45 -28.10
CA ALA A 52 21.00 -13.27 -28.59
C ALA A 52 21.97 -13.03 -27.42
N SER A 53 23.15 -13.62 -27.54
CA SER A 53 24.11 -13.98 -26.50
C SER A 53 25.18 -12.92 -26.14
N LYS A 54 25.50 -12.79 -24.83
CA LYS A 54 26.80 -12.45 -24.13
C LYS A 54 27.65 -11.21 -24.56
N PRO A 55 28.59 -10.66 -23.73
CA PRO A 55 28.83 -10.81 -22.28
C PRO A 55 29.09 -9.49 -21.47
N TRP A 56 28.54 -9.43 -20.25
CA TRP A 56 29.23 -9.28 -18.95
C TRP A 56 30.27 -8.16 -18.63
N ALA A 57 30.17 -6.92 -19.16
CA ALA A 57 30.94 -5.80 -18.57
C ALA A 57 30.32 -4.39 -18.67
N ARG A 58 29.08 -4.25 -19.18
CA ARG A 58 28.38 -2.96 -19.34
C ARG A 58 27.12 -2.81 -18.48
N GLY A 59 27.01 -3.58 -17.40
CA GLY A 59 25.79 -3.64 -16.58
C GLY A 59 25.57 -2.45 -15.64
N TRP A 60 26.63 -1.72 -15.28
CA TRP A 60 26.54 -0.69 -14.23
C TRP A 60 26.10 0.68 -14.77
N SER A 61 26.49 1.03 -16.00
CA SER A 61 26.06 2.30 -16.64
C SER A 61 24.60 2.26 -17.08
N LEU A 62 24.08 1.09 -17.47
CA LEU A 62 22.67 0.94 -17.85
C LEU A 62 21.73 1.05 -16.64
N ALA A 63 22.15 0.54 -15.47
CA ALA A 63 21.39 0.67 -14.23
C ALA A 63 21.30 2.12 -13.74
N VAL A 64 22.36 2.92 -13.89
CA VAL A 64 22.36 4.35 -13.53
C VAL A 64 21.50 5.17 -14.51
N ALA A 65 21.57 4.88 -15.81
CA ALA A 65 20.70 5.53 -16.80
C ALA A 65 19.21 5.19 -16.57
N LEU A 66 18.89 3.94 -16.23
CA LEU A 66 17.53 3.53 -15.87
C LEU A 66 17.06 4.22 -14.58
N GLY A 67 17.95 4.38 -13.59
CA GLY A 67 17.68 5.08 -12.34
C GLY A 67 17.37 6.57 -12.54
N LEU A 68 18.08 7.24 -13.45
CA LEU A 68 17.81 8.66 -13.78
C LEU A 68 16.50 8.84 -14.56
N VAL A 69 16.15 7.92 -15.45
CA VAL A 69 14.84 7.92 -16.11
C VAL A 69 13.71 7.69 -15.08
N LEU A 70 13.93 6.85 -14.06
CA LEU A 70 12.98 6.60 -12.98
C LEU A 70 12.73 7.85 -12.11
N VAL A 71 13.75 8.67 -11.84
CA VAL A 71 13.57 9.92 -11.07
C VAL A 71 12.81 10.98 -11.87
N ALA A 72 13.09 11.10 -13.17
CA ALA A 72 12.35 12.03 -14.05
C ALA A 72 10.89 11.57 -14.33
N SER A 73 10.59 10.28 -14.19
CA SER A 73 9.26 9.71 -14.41
C SER A 73 8.38 9.63 -13.16
N GLY A 74 8.83 10.16 -12.02
CA GLY A 74 7.99 10.23 -10.81
C GLY A 74 6.66 10.96 -11.04
N VAL A 75 6.65 11.99 -11.89
CA VAL A 75 5.41 12.71 -12.27
C VAL A 75 4.55 11.89 -13.23
N ALA A 76 5.15 11.20 -14.20
CA ALA A 76 4.40 10.35 -15.16
C ALA A 76 3.80 9.10 -14.50
N ALA A 77 4.45 8.56 -13.46
CA ALA A 77 3.90 7.47 -12.68
C ALA A 77 2.65 7.91 -11.90
N ALA A 78 2.60 9.14 -11.40
CA ALA A 78 1.43 9.66 -10.68
C ALA A 78 0.17 9.74 -11.56
N GLU A 79 0.33 9.95 -12.86
CA GLU A 79 -0.78 10.01 -13.84
C GLU A 79 -1.13 8.64 -14.43
N SER A 80 -0.41 7.58 -14.07
CA SER A 80 -0.68 6.26 -14.63
C SER A 80 -1.97 5.68 -14.05
N GLY A 81 -2.98 5.58 -14.91
CA GLY A 81 -4.26 4.96 -14.61
C GLY A 81 -4.19 3.43 -14.57
N PRO A 82 -5.27 2.76 -14.13
CA PRO A 82 -5.37 1.31 -14.14
C PRO A 82 -5.09 0.72 -15.53
N GLY A 83 -4.43 -0.44 -15.58
CA GLY A 83 -4.03 -1.09 -16.83
C GLY A 83 -2.77 -0.52 -17.48
N GLN A 84 -2.24 0.62 -17.00
CA GLN A 84 -0.99 1.19 -17.51
C GLN A 84 0.25 0.55 -16.87
N PRO A 85 1.41 0.50 -17.56
CA PRO A 85 2.62 -0.19 -17.08
C PRO A 85 3.15 0.32 -15.74
N LEU A 86 2.96 1.60 -15.42
CA LEU A 86 3.45 2.21 -14.17
C LEU A 86 2.39 2.27 -13.06
N TYR A 87 1.19 1.70 -13.28
CA TYR A 87 0.13 1.70 -12.29
C TYR A 87 0.57 1.06 -10.96
N GLY A 88 1.29 -0.07 -11.03
CA GLY A 88 1.83 -0.72 -9.83
C GLY A 88 2.85 0.13 -9.07
N VAL A 89 3.63 0.95 -9.78
CA VAL A 89 4.60 1.89 -9.15
C VAL A 89 3.85 3.00 -8.43
N ARG A 90 2.79 3.53 -9.04
CA ARG A 90 1.90 4.53 -8.41
C ARG A 90 1.30 3.99 -7.11
N LEU A 91 0.76 2.76 -7.14
CA LEU A 91 0.21 2.10 -5.95
C LEU A 91 1.26 1.93 -4.85
N ALA A 92 2.49 1.55 -5.21
CA ALA A 92 3.58 1.42 -4.26
C ALA A 92 3.93 2.77 -3.61
N ILE A 93 4.01 3.85 -4.39
CA ILE A 93 4.28 5.19 -3.84
C ILE A 93 3.16 5.62 -2.89
N ALA A 94 1.89 5.41 -3.29
CA ALA A 94 0.74 5.75 -2.46
C ALA A 94 0.75 5.00 -1.11
N SER A 95 1.21 3.74 -1.08
CA SER A 95 1.31 2.99 0.18
C SER A 95 2.47 3.45 1.06
N PHE A 96 3.55 3.99 0.49
CA PHE A 96 4.65 4.60 1.26
C PHE A 96 4.30 5.96 1.87
N THR A 97 3.35 6.69 1.28
CA THR A 97 2.90 7.98 1.82
C THR A 97 1.90 7.84 2.96
N LEU A 98 1.37 6.63 3.20
CA LEU A 98 0.44 6.39 4.29
C LEU A 98 1.14 6.42 5.65
N PRO A 99 0.44 6.88 6.71
CA PRO A 99 0.89 6.72 8.08
C PRO A 99 1.21 5.25 8.41
N ALA A 100 2.21 5.01 9.24
CA ALA A 100 2.68 3.65 9.52
C ALA A 100 1.66 2.78 10.28
N HIS A 101 0.82 3.36 11.14
CA HIS A 101 -0.14 2.63 11.98
C HIS A 101 -1.22 3.55 12.57
N GLY A 102 -2.26 2.94 13.13
CA GLY A 102 -3.35 3.61 13.86
C GLY A 102 -4.42 4.22 12.95
N ALA A 103 -5.32 4.99 13.56
CA ALA A 103 -6.50 5.55 12.90
C ALA A 103 -6.17 6.39 11.65
N ALA A 104 -5.06 7.13 11.67
CA ALA A 104 -4.64 7.92 10.49
C ALA A 104 -4.28 7.03 9.29
N ARG A 105 -3.72 5.84 9.52
CA ARG A 105 -3.48 4.86 8.45
C ARG A 105 -4.78 4.28 7.93
N GLU A 106 -5.71 3.96 8.82
CA GLU A 106 -7.02 3.39 8.45
C GLU A 106 -7.84 4.37 7.61
N HIS A 107 -7.87 5.66 7.98
CA HIS A 107 -8.49 6.70 7.16
C HIS A 107 -7.81 6.84 5.80
N GLY A 108 -6.48 6.88 5.73
CA GLY A 108 -5.78 6.96 4.44
C GLY A 108 -6.01 5.73 3.56
N LEU A 109 -6.18 4.54 4.15
CA LEU A 109 -6.57 3.34 3.41
C LEU A 109 -8.02 3.42 2.90
N ALA A 110 -8.93 4.01 3.68
CA ALA A 110 -10.31 4.25 3.25
C ALA A 110 -10.36 5.23 2.05
N GLU A 111 -9.62 6.33 2.10
CA GLU A 111 -9.48 7.27 0.97
C GLU A 111 -8.89 6.57 -0.27
N GLN A 112 -7.92 5.67 -0.08
CA GLN A 112 -7.39 4.89 -1.20
C GLN A 112 -8.43 3.93 -1.81
N LEU A 113 -9.35 3.37 -1.02
CA LEU A 113 -10.44 2.55 -1.53
C LEU A 113 -11.40 3.38 -2.40
N ASP A 114 -11.75 4.60 -1.98
CA ASP A 114 -12.54 5.55 -2.78
C ASP A 114 -11.87 5.83 -4.13
N ASP A 115 -10.56 6.13 -4.12
CA ASP A 115 -9.79 6.35 -5.34
C ASP A 115 -9.82 5.13 -6.27
N ARG A 116 -9.62 3.91 -5.73
CA ARG A 116 -9.64 2.68 -6.55
C ARG A 116 -11.02 2.42 -7.13
N LEU A 117 -12.09 2.75 -6.40
CA LEU A 117 -13.45 2.56 -6.86
C LEU A 117 -13.83 3.57 -7.95
N SER A 118 -13.42 4.83 -7.78
CA SER A 118 -13.54 5.89 -8.81
C SER A 118 -12.80 5.51 -10.10
N GLU A 119 -11.60 4.95 -9.97
CA GLU A 119 -10.83 4.45 -11.10
C GLU A 119 -11.50 3.26 -11.80
N ALA A 120 -12.11 2.34 -11.04
CA ALA A 120 -12.88 1.23 -11.58
C ALA A 120 -14.13 1.71 -12.34
N ASP A 121 -14.88 2.68 -11.79
CA ASP A 121 -16.02 3.31 -12.47
C ASP A 121 -15.59 3.97 -13.79
N ALA A 122 -14.53 4.78 -13.75
CA ALA A 122 -14.00 5.43 -14.95
C ALA A 122 -13.62 4.41 -16.03
N ALA A 123 -12.94 3.32 -15.65
CA ALA A 123 -12.58 2.26 -16.58
C ALA A 123 -13.80 1.53 -17.17
N VAL A 124 -14.81 1.21 -16.35
CA VAL A 124 -16.08 0.61 -16.80
C VAL A 124 -16.79 1.53 -17.79
N ARG A 125 -16.89 2.83 -17.49
CA ARG A 125 -17.53 3.83 -18.36
C ARG A 125 -16.81 3.99 -19.70
N ASN A 126 -15.50 3.80 -19.72
CA ASN A 126 -14.68 3.83 -20.94
C ASN A 126 -14.68 2.48 -21.69
N GLY A 127 -15.31 1.44 -21.15
CA GLY A 127 -15.28 0.08 -21.71
C GLY A 127 -13.92 -0.61 -21.61
N ASP A 128 -13.01 -0.11 -20.76
CA ASP A 128 -11.67 -0.66 -20.56
C ASP A 128 -11.71 -1.75 -19.49
N GLY A 129 -12.07 -2.97 -19.90
CA GLY A 129 -12.15 -4.14 -19.03
C GLY A 129 -10.84 -4.45 -18.29
N PRO A 130 -9.67 -4.50 -18.97
CA PRO A 130 -8.38 -4.69 -18.31
C PRO A 130 -8.07 -3.63 -17.26
N ALA A 131 -8.33 -2.34 -17.53
CA ALA A 131 -8.15 -1.27 -16.55
C ALA A 131 -9.10 -1.45 -15.36
N ALA A 132 -10.39 -1.74 -15.60
CA ALA A 132 -11.37 -1.98 -14.54
C ALA A 132 -10.94 -3.15 -13.64
N GLN A 133 -10.48 -4.25 -14.24
CA GLN A 133 -9.96 -5.40 -13.50
C GLN A 133 -8.73 -5.02 -12.65
N ALA A 134 -7.79 -4.24 -13.19
CA ALA A 134 -6.62 -3.79 -12.44
C ALA A 134 -6.98 -2.86 -11.27
N ALA A 135 -7.96 -1.97 -11.46
CA ALA A 135 -8.48 -1.10 -10.41
C ALA A 135 -9.13 -1.92 -9.28
N LEU A 136 -9.96 -2.91 -9.63
CA LEU A 136 -10.63 -3.79 -8.66
C LEU A 136 -9.66 -4.69 -7.90
N GLN A 137 -8.60 -5.19 -8.54
CA GLN A 137 -7.54 -5.92 -7.84
C GLN A 137 -6.82 -5.03 -6.83
N ALA A 138 -6.56 -3.76 -7.18
CA ALA A 138 -5.98 -2.80 -6.25
C ALA A 138 -6.94 -2.49 -5.08
N TYR A 139 -8.25 -2.34 -5.36
CA TYR A 139 -9.29 -2.17 -4.35
C TYR A 139 -9.27 -3.33 -3.34
N LEU A 140 -9.30 -4.57 -3.82
CA LEU A 140 -9.26 -5.78 -2.97
C LEU A 140 -7.99 -5.85 -2.13
N HIS A 141 -6.85 -5.48 -2.70
CA HIS A 141 -5.59 -5.42 -1.96
C HIS A 141 -5.64 -4.41 -0.82
N THR A 142 -6.09 -3.17 -1.10
CA THR A 142 -6.24 -2.13 -0.08
C THR A 142 -7.25 -2.53 1.00
N LEU A 143 -8.35 -3.21 0.62
CA LEU A 143 -9.35 -3.70 1.57
C LEU A 143 -8.74 -4.74 2.51
N THR A 144 -7.94 -5.67 1.98
CA THR A 144 -7.21 -6.66 2.79
C THR A 144 -6.24 -5.99 3.77
N GLU A 145 -5.55 -4.91 3.36
CA GLU A 145 -4.68 -4.14 4.27
C GLU A 145 -5.49 -3.45 5.37
N LEU A 146 -6.64 -2.89 5.03
CA LEU A 146 -7.55 -2.22 5.97
C LEU A 146 -8.11 -3.20 7.02
N GLU A 147 -8.48 -4.42 6.62
CA GLU A 147 -8.98 -5.48 7.52
C GLU A 147 -7.96 -5.99 8.53
N ARG A 148 -6.66 -5.78 8.28
CA ARG A 148 -5.61 -6.06 9.27
C ARG A 148 -5.62 -5.07 10.42
N GLY A 149 -6.16 -3.87 10.21
CA GLY A 149 -6.38 -2.84 11.22
C GLY A 149 -7.68 -3.04 12.01
N ASN A 150 -8.06 -2.01 12.76
CA ASN A 150 -9.34 -1.95 13.47
C ASN A 150 -10.31 -1.05 12.71
N ILE A 151 -11.24 -1.64 11.97
CA ILE A 151 -12.21 -0.88 11.18
C ILE A 151 -13.22 -0.19 12.12
N ASP A 152 -13.13 1.12 12.19
CA ASP A 152 -14.02 1.95 13.00
C ASP A 152 -15.46 2.00 12.43
N ARG A 153 -16.35 2.79 13.05
CA ARG A 153 -17.74 2.91 12.61
C ARG A 153 -17.87 3.70 11.30
N SER A 154 -17.09 4.77 11.12
CA SER A 154 -17.11 5.62 9.92
C SER A 154 -16.72 4.83 8.68
N VAL A 155 -15.57 4.16 8.71
CA VAL A 155 -15.05 3.37 7.59
C VAL A 155 -16.04 2.25 7.22
N ARG A 156 -16.74 1.68 8.19
CA ARG A 156 -17.79 0.67 7.93
C ARG A 156 -19.00 1.26 7.18
N ALA A 157 -19.37 2.51 7.44
CA ALA A 157 -20.42 3.19 6.69
C ALA A 157 -19.95 3.49 5.25
N ASP A 158 -18.70 3.86 5.06
CA ASP A 158 -18.12 4.08 3.72
C ASP A 158 -18.09 2.78 2.90
N LEU A 159 -17.75 1.64 3.51
CA LEU A 159 -17.84 0.34 2.85
C LEU A 159 -19.27 -0.03 2.41
N GLN A 160 -20.31 0.43 3.12
CA GLN A 160 -21.70 0.24 2.67
C GLN A 160 -21.98 1.07 1.43
N HIS A 161 -21.48 2.30 1.37
CA HIS A 161 -21.55 3.11 0.16
C HIS A 161 -20.83 2.44 -1.01
N HIS A 162 -19.63 1.88 -0.79
CA HIS A 162 -18.89 1.16 -1.82
C HIS A 162 -19.67 -0.04 -2.38
N LEU A 163 -20.40 -0.77 -1.52
CA LEU A 163 -21.25 -1.87 -1.97
C LEU A 163 -22.33 -1.43 -2.94
N ASP A 164 -22.96 -0.28 -2.70
CA ASP A 164 -23.99 0.25 -3.59
C ASP A 164 -23.40 0.66 -4.95
N VAL A 165 -22.22 1.29 -4.94
CA VAL A 165 -21.48 1.64 -6.17
C VAL A 165 -21.04 0.38 -6.93
N LEU A 166 -20.42 -0.60 -6.26
CA LEU A 166 -19.98 -1.85 -6.89
C LEU A 166 -21.15 -2.63 -7.53
N ARG A 167 -22.31 -2.64 -6.87
CA ARG A 167 -23.54 -3.23 -7.42
C ARG A 167 -24.07 -2.45 -8.62
N ALA A 168 -23.99 -1.12 -8.61
CA ALA A 168 -24.38 -0.32 -9.77
C ALA A 168 -23.46 -0.61 -10.97
N LEU A 169 -22.15 -0.74 -10.74
CA LEU A 169 -21.16 -1.02 -11.79
C LEU A 169 -21.39 -2.36 -12.49
N ILE A 170 -21.88 -3.39 -11.80
CA ILE A 170 -22.03 -4.74 -12.38
C ILE A 170 -22.98 -4.75 -13.60
N ALA A 171 -23.96 -3.85 -13.65
CA ALA A 171 -24.95 -3.78 -14.72
C ALA A 171 -24.36 -3.24 -16.04
N SER A 172 -23.30 -2.44 -15.97
CA SER A 172 -22.62 -1.82 -17.11
C SER A 172 -21.21 -2.37 -17.36
N ALA A 173 -20.75 -3.32 -16.53
CA ALA A 173 -19.39 -3.79 -16.57
C ALA A 173 -19.10 -4.65 -17.81
N PRO A 174 -17.91 -4.48 -18.44
CA PRO A 174 -17.44 -5.43 -19.43
C PRO A 174 -17.21 -6.81 -18.80
N SER A 175 -17.37 -7.88 -19.56
CA SER A 175 -17.33 -9.27 -19.04
C SER A 175 -16.02 -9.63 -18.35
N GLN A 176 -14.91 -8.97 -18.74
CA GLN A 176 -13.60 -9.13 -18.12
C GLN A 176 -13.58 -8.65 -16.65
N ALA A 177 -14.40 -7.66 -16.30
CA ALA A 177 -14.44 -7.06 -14.97
C ALA A 177 -15.48 -7.72 -14.03
N THR A 178 -16.46 -8.46 -14.57
CA THR A 178 -17.58 -9.03 -13.79
C THR A 178 -17.11 -9.90 -12.62
N ASN A 179 -16.12 -10.76 -12.82
CA ASN A 179 -15.58 -11.62 -11.76
C ASN A 179 -14.92 -10.79 -10.65
N GLY A 180 -14.14 -9.76 -11.03
CA GLY A 180 -13.50 -8.85 -10.07
C GLY A 180 -14.51 -8.04 -9.26
N LEU A 181 -15.60 -7.58 -9.90
CA LEU A 181 -16.69 -6.88 -9.22
C LEU A 181 -17.41 -7.77 -8.23
N GLN A 182 -17.75 -9.01 -8.62
CA GLN A 182 -18.41 -9.94 -7.73
C GLN A 182 -17.54 -10.24 -6.50
N GLN A 183 -16.26 -10.49 -6.70
CA GLN A 183 -15.32 -10.68 -5.60
C GLN A 183 -15.23 -9.42 -4.69
N ALA A 184 -15.14 -8.23 -5.27
CA ALA A 184 -15.11 -6.98 -4.51
C ALA A 184 -16.38 -6.76 -3.67
N ILE A 185 -17.56 -7.12 -4.21
CA ILE A 185 -18.83 -7.06 -3.48
C ILE A 185 -18.82 -8.04 -2.30
N ASP A 186 -18.38 -9.27 -2.52
CA ASP A 186 -18.39 -10.31 -1.48
C ASP A 186 -17.44 -9.95 -0.32
N GLU A 187 -16.23 -9.51 -0.64
CA GLU A 187 -15.22 -9.09 0.34
C GLU A 187 -15.64 -7.80 1.08
N ALA A 188 -16.12 -6.78 0.37
CA ALA A 188 -16.58 -5.54 1.01
C ALA A 188 -17.80 -5.79 1.93
N LYS A 189 -18.68 -6.73 1.55
CA LYS A 189 -19.81 -7.15 2.39
C LYS A 189 -19.31 -7.82 3.65
N GLN A 190 -18.37 -8.76 3.54
CA GLN A 190 -17.76 -9.42 4.69
C GLN A 190 -17.07 -8.40 5.62
N ALA A 191 -16.26 -7.50 5.08
CA ALA A 191 -15.59 -6.43 5.83
C ALA A 191 -16.59 -5.53 6.57
N SER A 192 -17.70 -5.16 5.92
CA SER A 192 -18.74 -4.30 6.50
C SER A 192 -19.47 -4.95 7.68
N HIS A 193 -19.53 -6.28 7.73
CA HIS A 193 -20.18 -7.03 8.82
C HIS A 193 -19.21 -7.50 9.91
N ALA A 194 -17.90 -7.36 9.70
CA ALA A 194 -16.91 -7.77 10.67
C ALA A 194 -17.07 -6.97 11.98
N ALA A 195 -17.23 -7.70 13.09
CA ALA A 195 -17.24 -7.12 14.43
C ALA A 195 -15.87 -6.48 14.75
N PRO A 196 -15.83 -5.40 15.55
CA PRO A 196 -14.57 -4.86 16.05
C PRO A 196 -13.74 -5.98 16.68
N LYS A 197 -12.46 -6.08 16.30
CA LYS A 197 -11.53 -7.01 16.94
C LYS A 197 -11.23 -6.46 18.33
N ASP A 198 -11.83 -7.02 19.37
CA ASP A 198 -11.54 -6.62 20.75
C ASP A 198 -10.05 -6.88 21.04
N PRO A 199 -9.23 -5.83 21.31
CA PRO A 199 -7.80 -5.99 21.55
C PRO A 199 -7.52 -6.80 22.83
N ALA A 200 -8.52 -6.94 23.71
CA ALA A 200 -8.47 -7.73 24.92
C ALA A 200 -8.53 -9.25 24.70
N SER A 201 -8.84 -9.71 23.49
CA SER A 201 -9.00 -11.15 23.18
C SER A 201 -7.67 -11.86 22.91
N ASN A 202 -6.55 -11.15 22.88
CA ASN A 202 -5.24 -11.81 22.86
C ASN A 202 -5.07 -12.51 24.21
N PRO A 203 -5.06 -13.86 24.26
CA PRO A 203 -4.85 -14.56 25.51
C PRO A 203 -3.54 -14.04 26.09
N PRO A 204 -3.49 -13.65 27.38
CA PRO A 204 -2.28 -13.13 27.99
C PRO A 204 -1.17 -14.13 27.67
N THR A 205 -0.16 -13.67 26.94
CA THR A 205 1.00 -14.48 26.59
C THR A 205 1.49 -15.08 27.90
N ALA A 206 1.24 -16.37 28.09
CA ALA A 206 1.55 -17.03 29.35
C ALA A 206 3.04 -16.81 29.58
N THR A 207 3.37 -15.97 30.55
CA THR A 207 4.74 -15.68 30.92
C THR A 207 5.41 -17.03 31.13
N PRO A 208 6.51 -17.36 30.40
CA PRO A 208 7.17 -18.64 30.55
C PRO A 208 7.45 -18.85 32.03
N ARG A 209 6.74 -19.81 32.64
CA ARG A 209 6.88 -20.13 34.04
C ARG A 209 8.33 -20.56 34.22
N ALA A 210 9.13 -19.73 34.89
CA ALA A 210 10.52 -20.06 35.19
C ALA A 210 10.54 -21.44 35.86
N HIS A 211 11.06 -22.44 35.16
CA HIS A 211 11.29 -23.75 35.75
C HIS A 211 12.33 -23.55 36.87
N PRO A 212 12.05 -23.98 38.11
CA PRO A 212 13.07 -23.96 39.16
C PRO A 212 14.21 -24.89 38.71
N SER A 213 15.39 -24.30 38.51
CA SER A 213 16.63 -25.02 38.25
C SER A 213 16.97 -25.85 39.49
N THR A 214 16.77 -27.17 39.41
CA THR A 214 17.16 -28.12 40.45
C THR A 214 18.68 -28.13 40.55
N ALA A 215 19.23 -27.58 41.63
CA ALA A 215 20.66 -27.63 41.92
C ALA A 215 21.12 -29.09 42.16
N PRO A 216 22.27 -29.51 41.62
CA PRO A 216 22.82 -30.84 41.88
C PRO A 216 23.37 -30.94 43.31
N SER A 217 22.80 -31.84 44.10
CA SER A 217 23.25 -32.17 45.45
C SER A 217 24.50 -33.06 45.37
N HIS A 218 25.69 -32.51 45.63
CA HIS A 218 26.88 -33.29 45.90
C HIS A 218 26.80 -33.90 47.31
N ARG A 219 26.95 -35.23 47.38
CA ARG A 219 27.04 -35.99 48.64
C ARG A 219 28.54 -36.24 48.95
N PRO A 220 28.98 -36.13 50.21
CA PRO A 220 30.37 -36.34 50.63
C PRO A 220 30.81 -37.81 50.54
#